data_AF-A0A497MQ92-F1
#
_entry.id   AF-A0A497MQ92-F1
#
_cell.length_a   1.000
_cell.length_b   1.000
_cell.length_c   1.000
_cell.angle_alpha   90.00
_cell.angle_beta   90.00
_cell.angle_gamma   90.00
#
_symmetry.space_group_name_H-M   'P 1'
#
loop_
_entity.id
_entity.type
_entity.pdbx_description
1 polymer ?
#
loop_
_entity_poly.entity_id
_entity_poly.type
_entity_poly.pdbx_seq_one_letter_code
_entity_poly.pdbx_strand_id
1 'polypeptide(L)'
;MDEDSLRRLDVVRTVDDYLSQADWRSRENSNLSYSFSSVFLHLAGEAMARDTLEKIYPREVAEAHRSGDFHIHNLYMGIIGYCAGWSVADI
;
A
#
# COMPACT_ATOMS: atom_id res chain seq x y z
N MET A 1 17.57 -6.41 -16.03
CA MET A 1 16.96 -6.89 -14.78
C MET A 1 15.61 -7.45 -15.18
N ASP A 2 15.34 -8.71 -14.88
CA ASP A 2 14.13 -9.43 -15.28
C ASP A 2 12.87 -8.75 -14.69
N GLU A 3 11.82 -8.55 -15.50
CA GLU A 3 10.54 -7.96 -15.07
C GLU A 3 9.87 -8.78 -13.96
N ASP A 4 10.07 -10.09 -13.93
CA ASP A 4 9.49 -11.00 -12.94
C ASP A 4 10.10 -10.80 -11.54
N SER A 5 11.39 -10.44 -11.49
CA SER A 5 12.07 -10.06 -10.24
C SER A 5 11.50 -8.81 -9.56
N LEU A 6 10.85 -7.89 -10.29
CA LEU A 6 10.19 -6.71 -9.71
C LEU A 6 8.78 -7.05 -9.14
N ARG A 7 8.16 -8.13 -9.63
CA ARG A 7 6.84 -8.60 -9.20
C ARG A 7 6.86 -9.44 -7.93
N ARG A 8 8.01 -10.03 -7.58
CA ARG A 8 8.10 -10.93 -6.43
C ARG A 8 8.07 -10.17 -5.11
N LEU A 9 7.03 -10.38 -4.32
CA LEU A 9 6.96 -9.92 -2.94
C LEU A 9 7.87 -10.77 -2.05
N ASP A 10 8.86 -10.14 -1.41
CA ASP A 10 9.65 -10.76 -0.35
C ASP A 10 8.93 -10.58 0.99
N VAL A 11 8.22 -11.62 1.41
CA VAL A 11 7.37 -11.60 2.60
C VAL A 11 8.21 -11.41 3.88
N VAL A 12 9.35 -12.09 3.98
CA VAL A 12 10.20 -12.03 5.18
C VAL A 12 10.76 -10.63 5.33
N ARG A 13 11.35 -10.11 4.24
CA ARG A 13 11.89 -8.75 4.24
C ARG A 13 10.82 -7.70 4.54
N THR A 14 9.62 -7.83 3.95
CA THR A 14 8.52 -6.88 4.19
C THR A 14 8.12 -6.83 5.67
N VAL A 15 8.10 -7.97 6.35
CA VAL A 15 7.83 -8.03 7.79
C VAL A 15 8.99 -7.44 8.58
N ASP A 16 10.24 -7.80 8.28
CA ASP A 16 11.43 -7.31 8.98
C ASP A 16 11.60 -5.79 8.84
N ASP A 17 11.39 -5.25 7.63
CA ASP A 17 11.45 -3.81 7.34
C ASP A 17 10.38 -3.05 8.13
N TYR A 18 9.17 -3.60 8.24
CA TYR A 18 8.11 -3.01 9.05
C TYR A 18 8.44 -3.05 10.55
N LEU A 19 8.90 -4.19 11.07
CA LEU A 19 9.25 -4.34 12.49
C LEU A 19 10.43 -3.43 12.90
N SER A 20 11.38 -3.23 12.00
CA SER A 20 12.52 -2.33 12.19
C SER A 20 12.20 -0.87 11.89
N GLN A 21 11.01 -0.56 11.36
CA GLN A 21 10.61 0.77 10.90
C GLN A 21 11.63 1.36 9.89
N ALA A 22 12.17 0.51 9.01
CA ALA A 22 13.24 0.85 8.08
C ALA A 22 12.81 1.88 7.01
N ASP A 23 11.50 2.02 6.77
CA ASP A 23 10.91 2.84 5.73
C ASP A 23 9.79 3.75 6.30
N TRP A 24 9.68 4.97 5.75
CA TRP A 24 8.62 5.92 6.04
C TRP A 24 7.20 5.39 5.78
N ARG A 25 7.05 4.41 4.88
CA ARG A 25 5.76 3.75 4.57
C ARG A 25 5.08 3.16 5.81
N SER A 26 5.86 2.75 6.81
CA SER A 26 5.33 2.32 8.11
C SER A 26 4.56 3.42 8.87
N ARG A 27 4.73 4.69 8.47
CA ARG A 27 4.14 5.89 9.07
C ARG A 27 3.28 6.69 8.08
N GLU A 28 2.98 6.11 6.90
CA GLU A 28 2.19 6.78 5.86
C GLU A 28 0.75 7.08 6.32
N ASN A 29 0.16 6.19 7.11
CA ASN A 29 -1.21 6.34 7.61
C ASN A 29 -1.21 6.78 9.07
N SER A 30 -1.63 8.02 9.32
CA SER A 30 -1.71 8.62 10.67
C SER A 30 -2.73 7.94 11.60
N ASN A 31 -3.68 7.17 11.04
CA ASN A 31 -4.68 6.44 11.81
C ASN A 31 -4.20 5.03 12.19
N LEU A 32 -3.06 4.58 11.66
CA LEU A 32 -2.47 3.28 11.98
C LEU A 32 -1.25 3.45 12.86
N SER A 33 -1.39 3.06 14.12
CA SER A 33 -0.25 2.96 15.05
C SER A 33 0.55 1.69 14.80
N TYR A 34 1.84 1.70 15.16
CA TYR A 34 2.65 0.49 15.19
C TYR A 34 2.04 -0.54 16.16
N SER A 35 1.62 -1.68 15.62
CA SER A 35 0.94 -2.72 16.39
C SER A 35 1.12 -4.09 15.73
N PHE A 36 0.79 -5.15 16.47
CA PHE A 36 0.72 -6.51 15.95
C PHE A 36 -0.16 -6.59 14.70
N SER A 37 -1.37 -6.03 14.74
CA SER A 37 -2.31 -6.02 13.61
C SER A 37 -1.78 -5.25 12.40
N SER A 38 -1.02 -4.18 12.64
CA SER A 38 -0.49 -3.33 11.59
C SER A 38 0.61 -4.02 10.76
N VAL A 39 1.31 -5.02 11.31
CA VAL A 39 2.26 -5.86 10.53
C VAL A 39 1.53 -6.60 9.42
N PHE A 40 0.39 -7.24 9.74
CA PHE A 40 -0.41 -7.98 8.76
C PHE A 40 -0.99 -7.04 7.71
N LEU A 41 -1.47 -5.87 8.15
CA LEU A 41 -2.01 -4.88 7.23
C LEU A 41 -0.92 -4.33 6.30
N HIS A 42 0.31 -4.12 6.78
CA HIS A 42 1.43 -3.69 5.96
C HIS A 42 1.79 -4.75 4.91
N LEU A 43 1.91 -6.02 5.32
CA LEU A 43 2.20 -7.12 4.40
C LEU A 43 1.11 -7.29 3.32
N ALA A 44 -0.16 -7.33 3.73
CA ALA A 44 -1.28 -7.42 2.79
C ALA A 44 -1.35 -6.18 1.89
N GLY A 45 -1.08 -5.01 2.45
CA GLY A 45 -1.10 -3.75 1.75
C GLY A 45 -0.05 -3.64 0.65
N GLU A 46 1.15 -4.16 0.91
CA GLU A 46 2.25 -4.21 -0.04
C GLU A 46 1.92 -5.12 -1.26
N ALA A 47 1.18 -6.21 -1.03
CA ALA A 47 0.63 -7.03 -2.11
C ALA A 47 -0.46 -6.28 -2.90
N MET A 48 -1.42 -5.66 -2.19
CA MET A 48 -2.53 -4.93 -2.81
C MET A 48 -2.05 -3.72 -3.62
N ALA A 49 -1.02 -3.00 -3.16
CA ALA A 49 -0.46 -1.86 -3.86
C ALA A 49 0.13 -2.28 -5.22
N ARG A 50 0.86 -3.41 -5.28
CA ARG A 50 1.37 -3.96 -6.54
C ARG A 50 0.24 -4.34 -7.49
N ASP A 51 -0.73 -5.10 -7.00
CA ASP A 51 -1.87 -5.56 -7.80
C ASP A 51 -2.66 -4.37 -8.38
N THR A 52 -2.89 -3.34 -7.56
CA THR A 52 -3.58 -2.11 -7.98
C THR A 52 -2.81 -1.37 -9.07
N LEU A 53 -1.49 -1.17 -8.90
CA LEU A 53 -0.67 -0.51 -9.92
C LEU A 53 -0.54 -1.33 -11.21
N GLU A 54 -0.64 -2.65 -11.13
CA GLU A 54 -0.48 -3.53 -12.29
C GLU A 54 -1.77 -3.72 -13.08
N LYS A 55 -2.92 -3.82 -12.39
CA LYS A 55 -4.19 -4.23 -13.01
C LYS A 55 -5.24 -3.13 -13.10
N ILE A 56 -5.17 -2.12 -12.22
CA ILE A 56 -6.23 -1.11 -12.11
C ILE A 56 -5.81 0.20 -12.75
N TYR A 57 -4.59 0.68 -12.47
CA TYR A 57 -4.11 1.93 -13.04
C TYR A 57 -3.54 1.74 -14.46
N PRO A 58 -3.71 2.74 -15.34
CA PRO A 58 -2.96 2.80 -16.59
C PRO A 58 -1.45 2.74 -16.34
N ARG A 59 -0.70 2.18 -17.30
CA ARG A 59 0.74 1.96 -17.17
C ARG A 59 1.48 3.26 -16.85
N GLU A 60 1.15 4.33 -17.55
CA GLU A 60 1.74 5.66 -17.39
C GLU A 60 1.53 6.24 -15.98
N VAL A 61 0.38 5.97 -15.36
CA VAL A 61 0.07 6.40 -13.99
C VAL A 61 0.89 5.58 -12.99
N ALA A 62 0.99 4.28 -13.22
CA ALA A 62 1.77 3.39 -12.36
C ALA A 62 3.27 3.66 -12.43
N GLU A 63 3.80 3.97 -13.62
CA GLU A 63 5.18 4.37 -13.82
C GLU A 63 5.47 5.72 -13.15
N ALA A 64 4.61 6.72 -13.34
CA ALA A 64 4.76 8.03 -12.70
C ALA A 64 4.72 7.97 -11.15
N HIS A 65 3.91 7.05 -10.57
CA HIS A 65 3.95 6.78 -9.14
C HIS A 65 5.29 6.16 -8.70
N ARG A 66 5.78 5.17 -9.46
CA ARG A 66 7.04 4.45 -9.15
C ARG A 66 8.29 5.33 -9.33
N SER A 67 8.28 6.26 -10.29
CA SER A 67 9.33 7.25 -10.52
C SER A 67 9.31 8.39 -9.49
N GLY A 68 8.20 8.55 -8.75
CA GLY A 68 8.03 9.60 -7.77
C GLY A 68 7.58 10.95 -8.36
N ASP A 69 7.06 10.96 -9.59
CA ASP A 69 6.49 12.17 -10.21
C ASP A 69 5.26 12.67 -9.43
N PHE A 70 4.50 11.73 -8.84
CA PHE A 70 3.50 11.99 -7.81
C PHE A 70 3.35 10.79 -6.86
N HIS A 71 2.63 11.00 -5.77
CA HIS A 71 2.30 9.95 -4.80
C HIS A 71 0.79 9.66 -4.82
N ILE A 72 0.42 8.38 -4.89
CA ILE A 72 -0.96 7.91 -4.80
C ILE A 72 -1.21 7.52 -3.34
N HIS A 73 -2.08 8.27 -2.68
CA HIS A 73 -2.42 8.02 -1.28
C HIS A 73 -3.24 6.74 -1.10
N ASN A 74 -2.93 5.97 -0.04
CA ASN A 74 -3.65 4.76 0.35
C ASN A 74 -3.73 3.72 -0.77
N LEU A 75 -2.68 3.61 -1.57
CA LEU A 75 -2.59 2.67 -2.69
C LEU A 75 -2.82 1.21 -2.25
N TYR A 76 -2.47 0.87 -1.01
CA TYR A 76 -2.72 -0.42 -0.40
C TYR A 76 -4.22 -0.75 -0.20
N MET A 77 -5.10 0.24 -0.36
CA MET A 77 -6.57 0.15 -0.36
C MET A 77 -7.18 0.57 -1.71
N GLY A 78 -6.42 0.54 -2.81
CA GLY A 78 -6.79 1.19 -4.07
C GLY A 78 -8.03 0.67 -4.81
N ILE A 79 -8.68 -0.39 -4.32
CA ILE A 79 -9.92 -0.96 -4.90
C ILE A 79 -11.18 -0.62 -4.08
N ILE A 80 -11.05 0.17 -3.01
CA ILE A 80 -12.18 0.62 -2.19
C ILE A 80 -12.26 2.15 -2.17
N GLY A 81 -13.43 2.67 -1.78
CA GLY A 81 -13.61 4.10 -1.60
C GLY A 81 -12.68 4.65 -0.49
N TYR A 82 -12.19 5.86 -0.68
CA TYR A 82 -11.26 6.48 0.27
C TYR A 82 -11.88 6.76 1.63
N CYS A 83 -13.08 7.36 1.64
CA CYS A 83 -13.80 7.71 2.85
C CYS A 83 -15.30 7.74 2.57
N ALA A 84 -16.10 7.63 3.63
CA ALA A 84 -17.55 7.79 3.59
C ALA A 84 -18.03 8.51 4.85
N GLY A 85 -19.05 9.35 4.71
CA GLY A 85 -19.80 9.94 5.82
C GLY A 85 -21.17 9.28 5.91
N TRP A 86 -21.58 8.88 7.12
CA TRP A 86 -22.85 8.20 7.37
C TRP A 86 -23.76 9.10 8.19
N SER A 87 -25.02 9.24 7.78
CA SER A 87 -26.05 9.88 8.60
C SER A 87 -26.49 8.89 9.67
N VAL A 88 -26.48 9.30 10.94
CA VAL A 88 -26.96 8.47 12.05
C VAL A 88 -28.45 8.12 11.89
N ALA A 89 -29.22 8.95 11.17
CA ALA A 89 -30.63 8.68 10.90
C ALA A 89 -30.86 7.50 9.94
N ASP A 90 -29.84 7.12 9.15
CA ASP A 90 -29.92 6.07 8.13
C ASP A 90 -29.37 4.71 8.62
N ILE A 91 -28.93 4.63 9.90
CA ILE A 91 -28.43 3.42 10.57
C ILE A 91 -29.51 2.87 11.50
#